data_AF-J8TSM6-F1
#
_entry.id   AF-J8TSM6-F1
#
_cell.length_a   1.000
_cell.length_b   1.000
_cell.length_c   1.000
_cell.angle_alpha   90.00
_cell.angle_beta   90.00
_cell.angle_gamma   90.00
#
_symmetry.space_group_name_H-M   'P 1'
#
loop_
_entity.id
_entity.type
_entity.pdbx_description
1 polymer ?
#
loop_
_entity_poly.entity_id
_entity_poly.type
_entity_poly.pdbx_seq_one_letter_code
_entity_poly.pdbx_strand_id
1 'polypeptide(L)'
;MGSLSKPRDERGQFASPNAVPEGHYTAPTGLLTAKDYLNASTSDPAPFDFCPVFGPGDAIAQRRGQIALLKSRVHTGTGARLQRVIQKAMSGHPVTISVLGGSISACHGAGDDPLSPRCWPSKFFEWWNSVFPHPLSELTNGAARRTDSAYFAYCSNHHLPDETDIVILEFDASDP
;
A
#
# COMPACT_ATOMS: atom_id res chain seq x y z
N MET A 1 -42.56 21.22 -32.91
CA MET A 1 -42.75 19.97 -33.68
C MET A 1 -41.41 19.54 -34.23
N GLY A 2 -40.90 18.38 -33.81
CA GLY A 2 -39.59 17.86 -34.20
C GLY A 2 -39.13 16.81 -33.18
N SER A 3 -39.59 15.57 -33.36
CA SER A 3 -39.30 14.43 -32.48
C SER A 3 -37.93 13.84 -32.82
N LEU A 4 -37.00 13.81 -31.86
CA LEU A 4 -35.72 13.11 -31.97
C LEU A 4 -35.94 11.58 -31.93
N SER A 5 -35.65 10.91 -33.04
CA SER A 5 -35.71 9.46 -33.21
C SER A 5 -34.49 8.76 -32.62
N LYS A 6 -34.70 7.74 -31.78
CA LYS A 6 -33.65 6.85 -31.23
C LYS A 6 -33.09 5.89 -32.30
N PRO A 7 -31.80 5.49 -32.22
CA PRO A 7 -31.22 4.49 -33.11
C PRO A 7 -31.76 3.07 -32.83
N ARG A 8 -31.93 2.26 -33.88
CA ARG A 8 -32.35 0.85 -33.84
C ARG A 8 -31.19 -0.08 -34.16
N ASP A 9 -31.18 -1.25 -33.53
CA ASP A 9 -30.33 -2.42 -33.84
C ASP A 9 -30.76 -3.08 -35.17
N GLU A 10 -29.90 -3.89 -35.79
CA GLU A 10 -30.01 -4.57 -37.09
C GLU A 10 -31.21 -5.54 -37.22
N ARG A 11 -32.01 -5.71 -36.15
CA ARG A 11 -33.30 -6.43 -36.18
C ARG A 11 -34.53 -5.57 -35.88
N GLY A 12 -34.40 -4.25 -35.88
CA GLY A 12 -35.54 -3.32 -35.95
C GLY A 12 -36.40 -3.20 -34.69
N GLN A 13 -35.93 -3.61 -33.51
CA GLN A 13 -36.65 -3.48 -32.24
C GLN A 13 -36.03 -2.44 -31.29
N PHE A 14 -36.85 -1.82 -30.44
CA PHE A 14 -36.45 -0.77 -29.50
C PHE A 14 -35.61 -1.35 -28.35
N ALA A 15 -34.43 -0.78 -28.11
CA ALA A 15 -33.52 -1.21 -27.03
C ALA A 15 -34.14 -0.96 -25.64
N SER A 16 -34.09 -2.00 -24.79
CA SER A 16 -34.51 -1.96 -23.38
C SER A 16 -33.51 -1.17 -22.53
N PRO A 17 -33.91 -0.36 -21.52
CA PRO A 17 -33.00 0.52 -20.77
C PRO A 17 -32.02 -0.17 -19.80
N ASN A 18 -32.06 -1.50 -19.64
CA ASN A 18 -31.30 -2.21 -18.62
C ASN A 18 -30.28 -3.19 -19.21
N ALA A 19 -29.40 -2.72 -20.08
CA ALA A 19 -28.24 -3.50 -20.50
C ALA A 19 -27.07 -3.23 -19.55
N VAL A 20 -26.89 -4.13 -18.58
CA VAL A 20 -25.62 -4.24 -17.82
C VAL A 20 -24.56 -4.74 -18.81
N PRO A 21 -23.35 -4.14 -18.88
CA PRO A 21 -22.31 -4.68 -19.73
C PRO A 21 -21.88 -6.04 -19.19
N GLU A 22 -22.09 -7.11 -19.97
CA GLU A 22 -21.45 -8.41 -19.74
C GLU A 22 -19.95 -8.29 -20.02
N GLY A 23 -19.23 -7.71 -19.07
CA GLY A 23 -17.79 -7.92 -18.96
C GLY A 23 -17.57 -9.29 -18.35
N HIS A 24 -17.31 -10.29 -19.20
CA HIS A 24 -16.81 -11.59 -18.75
C HIS A 24 -15.42 -11.44 -18.14
N TYR A 25 -15.33 -10.98 -16.89
CA TYR A 25 -14.17 -11.24 -16.06
C TYR A 25 -14.30 -12.68 -15.56
N THR A 26 -13.97 -13.63 -16.43
CA THR A 26 -13.60 -14.97 -15.97
C THR A 26 -12.31 -14.81 -15.18
N ALA A 27 -12.43 -14.50 -13.89
CA ALA A 27 -11.35 -14.73 -12.96
C ALA A 27 -11.00 -16.23 -13.07
N PRO A 28 -9.74 -16.60 -13.31
CA PRO A 28 -9.35 -18.01 -13.27
C PRO A 28 -9.80 -18.58 -11.92
N THR A 29 -10.36 -19.78 -11.95
CA THR A 29 -11.01 -20.49 -10.82
C THR A 29 -10.11 -20.75 -9.61
N GLY A 30 -8.90 -20.18 -9.57
CA GLY A 30 -7.95 -20.19 -8.44
C GLY A 30 -7.57 -18.82 -7.88
N LEU A 31 -8.10 -17.69 -8.39
CA LEU A 31 -7.74 -16.35 -7.89
C LEU A 31 -8.44 -15.99 -6.57
N LEU A 32 -9.55 -16.67 -6.25
CA LEU A 32 -10.39 -16.39 -5.07
C LEU A 32 -10.45 -17.56 -4.08
N THR A 33 -9.56 -18.55 -4.19
CA THR A 33 -9.47 -19.62 -3.19
C THR A 33 -8.86 -19.07 -1.92
N ALA A 34 -9.62 -19.08 -0.82
CA ALA A 34 -9.12 -18.75 0.50
C ALA A 34 -7.97 -19.71 0.84
N LYS A 35 -6.73 -19.22 0.87
CA LYS A 35 -5.57 -19.99 1.32
C LYS A 35 -5.58 -20.00 2.85
N ASP A 36 -5.65 -21.19 3.45
CA ASP A 36 -5.51 -21.37 4.88
C ASP A 36 -4.02 -21.25 5.27
N TYR A 37 -3.60 -20.01 5.52
CA TYR A 37 -2.23 -19.70 5.92
C TYR A 37 -1.89 -20.18 7.35
N LEU A 38 -2.84 -20.76 8.08
CA LEU A 38 -2.62 -21.29 9.43
C LEU A 38 -2.19 -22.76 9.43
N ASN A 39 -2.42 -23.49 8.33
CA ASN A 39 -1.90 -24.85 8.14
C ASN A 39 -0.57 -24.80 7.36
N ALA A 40 0.50 -24.40 8.05
CA ALA A 40 1.86 -24.25 7.51
C ALA A 40 2.49 -25.54 6.93
N SER A 41 1.81 -26.69 7.08
CA SER A 41 2.24 -27.99 6.54
C SER A 41 2.04 -28.13 5.03
N THR A 42 1.16 -27.33 4.42
CA THR A 42 0.73 -27.50 3.02
C THR A 42 0.82 -26.24 2.17
N SER A 43 1.31 -25.11 2.73
CA SER A 43 1.48 -23.89 1.96
C SER A 43 2.72 -23.97 1.07
N ASP A 44 2.58 -23.60 -0.21
CA ASP A 44 3.71 -23.27 -1.08
C ASP A 44 4.71 -22.39 -0.31
N PRO A 45 6.04 -22.52 -0.55
CA PRO A 45 7.00 -21.63 0.06
C PRO A 45 6.57 -20.19 -0.20
N ALA A 46 6.55 -19.38 0.86
CA ALA A 46 6.13 -18.00 0.76
C ALA A 46 6.92 -17.30 -0.36
N PRO A 47 6.27 -16.47 -1.20
CA PRO A 47 6.85 -15.98 -2.45
C PRO A 47 7.94 -14.91 -2.25
N PHE A 48 8.45 -14.77 -1.02
CA PHE A 48 9.38 -13.72 -0.63
C PHE A 48 10.66 -14.32 -0.06
N ASP A 49 11.80 -13.83 -0.52
CA ASP A 49 13.12 -14.31 -0.10
C ASP A 49 13.36 -14.20 1.42
N PHE A 50 12.70 -13.24 2.07
CA PHE A 50 12.79 -13.03 3.52
C PHE A 50 11.87 -13.97 4.33
N CYS A 51 11.21 -14.94 3.69
CA CYS A 51 10.38 -15.93 4.35
C CYS A 51 11.01 -17.34 4.32
N PRO A 52 10.87 -18.16 5.39
CA PRO A 52 10.26 -17.82 6.68
C PRO A 52 11.11 -16.81 7.47
N VAL A 53 10.48 -16.08 8.39
CA VAL A 53 11.18 -15.13 9.28
C VAL A 53 12.31 -15.86 10.01
N PHE A 54 13.49 -15.23 10.09
CA PHE A 54 14.72 -15.84 10.62
C PHE A 54 15.29 -17.02 9.81
N GLY A 55 14.82 -17.22 8.58
CA GLY A 55 15.37 -18.19 7.62
C GLY A 55 16.69 -17.73 6.98
N PRO A 56 17.33 -18.60 6.18
CA PRO A 56 18.60 -18.29 5.52
C PRO A 56 18.51 -17.19 4.45
N GLY A 57 17.31 -16.80 4.00
CA GLY A 57 17.08 -15.66 3.10
C GLY A 57 16.77 -14.33 3.82
N ASP A 58 16.57 -14.35 5.13
CA ASP A 58 16.26 -13.15 5.92
C ASP A 58 17.55 -12.40 6.29
N ALA A 59 18.03 -11.57 5.37
CA ALA A 59 19.26 -10.78 5.54
C ALA A 59 19.18 -9.81 6.73
N ILE A 60 17.99 -9.32 7.08
CA ILE A 60 17.82 -8.41 8.22
C ILE A 60 17.97 -9.19 9.53
N ALA A 61 17.35 -10.36 9.63
CA ALA A 61 17.54 -11.25 10.76
C ALA A 61 18.98 -11.68 10.96
N GLN A 62 19.69 -12.01 9.87
CA GLN A 62 21.11 -12.36 9.94
C GLN A 62 21.97 -11.21 10.47
N ARG A 63 21.66 -9.97 10.08
CA ARG A 63 22.43 -8.79 10.49
C ARG A 63 22.10 -8.31 11.90
N ARG A 64 20.82 -8.35 12.30
CA ARG A 64 20.34 -7.74 13.56
C ARG A 64 20.13 -8.76 14.67
N GLY A 65 19.91 -10.03 14.33
CA GLY A 65 19.52 -11.08 15.26
C GLY A 65 18.06 -10.98 15.68
N GLN A 66 17.51 -12.10 16.16
CA GLN A 66 16.09 -12.22 16.51
C GLN A 66 15.68 -11.25 17.63
N ILE A 67 16.52 -11.13 18.66
CA ILE A 67 16.22 -10.30 19.84
C ILE A 67 16.11 -8.81 19.47
N ALA A 68 16.97 -8.30 18.59
CA ALA A 68 16.90 -6.90 18.18
C ALA A 68 15.64 -6.61 17.35
N LEU A 69 15.25 -7.54 16.48
CA LEU A 69 14.02 -7.43 15.68
C LEU A 69 12.76 -7.51 16.52
N LEU A 70 12.76 -8.33 17.57
CA LEU A 70 11.64 -8.36 18.51
C LEU A 70 11.55 -7.05 19.30
N LYS A 71 12.69 -6.44 19.68
CA LYS A 71 12.71 -5.15 20.36
C LYS A 71 12.22 -3.98 19.50
N SER A 72 12.31 -4.05 18.18
CA SER A 72 11.77 -3.00 17.30
C SER A 72 10.25 -3.05 17.16
N ARG A 73 9.59 -4.10 17.66
CA ARG A 73 8.12 -4.24 17.62
C ARG A 73 7.51 -3.81 18.94
N VAL A 74 7.22 -2.52 19.06
CA VAL A 74 6.59 -1.96 20.26
C VAL A 74 5.11 -2.36 20.37
N HIS A 75 4.39 -2.35 19.24
CA HIS A 75 2.99 -2.74 19.18
C HIS A 75 2.68 -3.43 17.84
N THR A 76 1.96 -4.56 17.87
CA THR A 76 1.61 -5.31 16.64
C THR A 76 0.19 -4.98 16.14
N GLY A 77 -0.71 -4.58 17.04
CA GLY A 77 -2.12 -4.38 16.70
C GLY A 77 -2.77 -5.63 16.10
N THR A 78 -3.86 -5.45 15.36
CA THR A 78 -4.57 -6.55 14.68
C THR A 78 -4.00 -6.88 13.30
N GLY A 79 -3.33 -5.93 12.66
CA GLY A 79 -2.79 -6.07 11.29
C GLY A 79 -3.83 -6.21 10.17
N ALA A 80 -5.13 -6.23 10.45
CA ALA A 80 -6.17 -6.56 9.46
C ALA A 80 -6.18 -5.63 8.23
N ARG A 81 -6.00 -4.31 8.43
CA ARG A 81 -5.93 -3.34 7.32
C ARG A 81 -4.66 -3.52 6.50
N LEU A 82 -3.52 -3.73 7.16
CA LEU A 82 -2.25 -3.98 6.48
C LEU A 82 -2.30 -5.29 5.68
N GLN A 83 -2.88 -6.35 6.22
CA GLN A 83 -3.11 -7.60 5.49
C GLN A 83 -3.95 -7.37 4.23
N ARG A 84 -5.02 -6.56 4.30
CA ARG A 84 -5.81 -6.20 3.12
C ARG A 84 -4.99 -5.46 2.06
N VAL A 85 -4.12 -4.53 2.46
CA VAL A 85 -3.22 -3.84 1.53
C VAL A 85 -2.20 -4.80 0.93
N ILE A 86 -1.65 -5.73 1.71
CA ILE A 86 -0.74 -6.76 1.21
C ILE A 86 -1.46 -7.66 0.20
N GLN A 87 -2.70 -8.07 0.46
CA GLN A 87 -3.50 -8.86 -0.49
C GLN A 87 -3.80 -8.07 -1.78
N LYS A 88 -4.14 -6.78 -1.66
CA LYS A 88 -4.27 -5.85 -2.79
C LYS A 88 -2.98 -5.85 -3.63
N ALA A 89 -1.83 -5.66 -3.00
CA ALA A 89 -0.53 -5.64 -3.66
C ALA A 89 -0.16 -6.99 -4.31
N MET A 90 -0.41 -8.11 -3.61
CA MET A 90 -0.20 -9.47 -4.14
C MET A 90 -1.09 -9.77 -5.35
N SER A 91 -2.26 -9.15 -5.46
CA SER A 91 -3.14 -9.25 -6.63
C SER A 91 -2.74 -8.32 -7.79
N GLY A 92 -1.61 -7.62 -7.68
CA GLY A 92 -1.07 -6.75 -8.73
C GLY A 92 -1.75 -5.39 -8.85
N HIS A 93 -2.48 -4.95 -7.83
CA HIS A 93 -3.10 -3.61 -7.82
C HIS A 93 -2.12 -2.56 -7.27
N PRO A 94 -2.21 -1.29 -7.71
CA PRO A 94 -1.38 -0.21 -7.19
C PRO A 94 -1.62 0.03 -5.71
N VAL A 95 -0.58 0.44 -4.99
CA VAL A 95 -0.67 0.86 -3.60
C VAL A 95 -0.16 2.28 -3.44
N THR A 96 -0.98 3.12 -2.83
CA THR A 96 -0.60 4.50 -2.47
C THR A 96 -0.12 4.55 -1.03
N ILE A 97 1.06 5.12 -0.83
CA ILE A 97 1.71 5.22 0.48
C ILE A 97 1.91 6.68 0.80
N SER A 98 1.48 7.11 1.98
CA SER A 98 1.69 8.47 2.48
C SER A 98 2.46 8.46 3.79
N VAL A 99 3.32 9.45 3.98
CA VAL A 99 4.08 9.66 5.21
C VAL A 99 3.73 11.02 5.78
N LEU A 100 3.32 11.04 7.05
CA LEU A 100 3.25 12.26 7.85
C LEU A 100 4.30 12.17 8.95
N GLY A 101 5.02 13.26 9.17
CA GLY A 101 6.06 13.26 10.17
C GLY A 101 6.76 14.59 10.33
N GLY A 102 7.74 14.60 11.22
CA GLY A 102 8.58 15.75 11.49
C GLY A 102 9.76 15.90 10.52
N SER A 103 10.80 16.59 11.00
CA SER A 103 11.96 16.97 10.17
C SER A 103 12.73 15.77 9.59
N ILE A 104 12.75 14.63 10.28
CA ILE A 104 13.44 13.41 9.82
C ILE A 104 12.74 12.86 8.57
N SER A 105 11.41 12.69 8.64
CA SER A 105 10.59 12.27 7.50
C SER A 105 10.56 13.31 6.38
N ALA A 106 10.68 14.61 6.69
CA ALA A 106 10.86 15.69 5.71
C ALA A 106 12.28 15.77 5.08
N CYS A 107 13.04 14.68 5.17
CA CYS A 107 14.39 14.53 4.62
C CYS A 107 15.44 15.53 5.13
N HIS A 108 15.25 16.13 6.30
CA HIS A 108 16.24 17.07 6.79
C HIS A 108 17.57 16.35 7.12
N GLY A 109 18.67 16.84 6.55
CA GLY A 109 20.00 16.25 6.71
C GLY A 109 20.27 15.03 5.83
N ALA A 110 19.28 14.56 5.06
CA ALA A 110 19.39 13.42 4.15
C ALA A 110 19.22 13.80 2.67
N GLY A 111 19.48 15.06 2.32
CA GLY A 111 19.35 15.59 0.95
C GLY A 111 18.35 16.72 0.81
N ASP A 112 17.59 16.99 1.87
CA ASP A 112 16.65 18.10 2.02
C ASP A 112 15.50 18.15 1.00
N ASP A 113 15.48 17.23 0.03
CA ASP A 113 14.38 16.93 -0.86
C ASP A 113 13.52 15.78 -0.26
N PRO A 114 12.20 15.99 -0.03
CA PRO A 114 11.32 14.96 0.55
C PRO A 114 11.31 13.63 -0.19
N LEU A 115 11.63 13.61 -1.48
CA LEU A 115 11.68 12.39 -2.29
C LEU A 115 13.10 11.89 -2.56
N SER A 116 14.12 12.46 -1.90
CA SER A 116 15.50 12.04 -2.08
C SER A 116 15.68 10.52 -1.83
N PRO A 117 16.41 9.76 -2.68
CA PRO A 117 16.66 8.32 -2.49
C PRO A 117 17.47 7.99 -1.22
N ARG A 118 18.02 9.03 -0.57
CA ARG A 118 18.67 8.92 0.74
C ARG A 118 17.70 9.02 1.90
N CYS A 119 16.49 9.55 1.69
CA CYS A 119 15.45 9.63 2.69
C CYS A 119 14.83 8.26 2.98
N TRP A 120 14.42 8.03 4.23
CA TRP A 120 13.81 6.75 4.59
C TRP A 120 12.46 6.49 3.89
N PRO A 121 11.56 7.48 3.64
CA PRO A 121 10.32 7.24 2.90
C PRO A 121 10.59 6.72 1.49
N SER A 122 11.55 7.32 0.77
CA SER A 122 11.96 6.85 -0.56
C SER A 122 12.56 5.45 -0.50
N LYS A 123 13.41 5.15 0.49
CA LYS A 123 13.95 3.79 0.67
C LYS A 123 12.89 2.76 0.99
N PHE A 124 11.89 3.13 1.79
CA PHE A 124 10.75 2.26 2.08
C PHE A 124 9.94 2.00 0.81
N PHE A 125 9.69 3.04 0.01
CA PHE A 125 8.94 2.90 -1.24
C PHE A 125 9.72 2.15 -2.33
N GLU A 126 11.03 2.32 -2.41
CA GLU A 126 11.92 1.52 -3.28
C GLU A 126 11.86 0.03 -2.88
N TRP A 127 11.96 -0.27 -1.58
CA TRP A 127 11.78 -1.63 -1.07
C TRP A 127 10.38 -2.15 -1.40
N TRP A 128 9.33 -1.34 -1.17
CA TRP A 128 7.96 -1.72 -1.48
C TRP A 128 7.81 -2.12 -2.95
N ASN A 129 8.30 -1.31 -3.89
CA ASN A 129 8.24 -1.60 -5.31
C ASN A 129 9.13 -2.78 -5.74
N SER A 130 10.18 -3.10 -4.97
CA SER A 130 10.96 -4.32 -5.21
C SER A 130 10.18 -5.59 -4.85
N VAL A 131 9.27 -5.51 -3.88
CA VAL A 131 8.46 -6.64 -3.40
C VAL A 131 7.12 -6.74 -4.15
N PHE A 132 6.47 -5.60 -4.42
CA PHE A 132 5.19 -5.47 -5.10
C PHE A 132 5.31 -4.47 -6.27
N PRO A 133 5.92 -4.87 -7.40
CA PRO A 133 6.16 -3.97 -8.51
C PRO A 133 4.85 -3.52 -9.16
N HIS A 134 4.60 -2.22 -9.19
CA HIS A 134 3.49 -1.67 -9.96
C HIS A 134 3.77 -0.21 -10.38
N PRO A 135 3.61 0.16 -11.66
CA PRO A 135 4.00 1.48 -12.16
C PRO A 135 3.12 2.63 -11.65
N LEU A 136 1.90 2.32 -11.18
CA LEU A 136 0.97 3.29 -10.59
C LEU A 136 0.96 3.26 -9.05
N SER A 137 1.90 2.55 -8.41
CA SER A 137 2.11 2.75 -6.98
C SER A 137 2.74 4.12 -6.78
N GLU A 138 2.35 4.81 -5.71
CA GLU A 138 2.78 6.20 -5.48
C GLU A 138 3.19 6.43 -4.03
N LEU A 139 4.18 7.31 -3.84
CA LEU A 139 4.60 7.83 -2.54
C LEU A 139 4.24 9.30 -2.43
N THR A 140 3.49 9.67 -1.41
CA THR A 140 3.29 11.06 -0.99
C THR A 140 4.02 11.31 0.33
N ASN A 141 5.11 12.07 0.29
CA ASN A 141 5.76 12.52 1.51
C ASN A 141 5.18 13.88 1.96
N GLY A 142 4.18 13.83 2.83
CA GLY A 142 3.53 14.99 3.46
C GLY A 142 4.18 15.42 4.78
N ALA A 143 5.39 14.96 5.06
CA ALA A 143 6.10 15.37 6.27
C ALA A 143 6.52 16.84 6.21
N ALA A 144 6.43 17.52 7.35
CA ALA A 144 6.79 18.91 7.50
C ALA A 144 7.89 19.09 8.55
N ARG A 145 8.75 20.09 8.35
CA ARG A 145 9.84 20.37 9.29
C ARG A 145 9.31 21.15 10.48
N ARG A 146 9.88 20.87 11.66
CA ARG A 146 9.56 21.58 12.91
C ARG A 146 8.06 21.54 13.24
N THR A 147 7.42 20.41 12.95
CA THR A 147 6.03 20.12 13.27
C THR A 147 5.94 18.86 14.11
N ASP A 148 4.89 18.76 14.90
CA ASP A 148 4.57 17.67 15.81
C ASP A 148 3.23 17.04 15.44
N SER A 149 2.81 16.02 16.19
CA SER A 149 1.51 15.36 15.99
C SER A 149 0.32 16.32 16.22
N ALA A 150 0.47 17.29 17.11
CA ALA A 150 -0.57 18.28 17.40
C ALA A 150 -0.89 19.16 16.18
N TYR A 151 0.12 19.55 15.40
CA TYR A 151 -0.10 20.23 14.13
C TYR A 151 -0.89 19.35 13.13
N PHE A 152 -0.49 18.09 12.96
CA PHE A 152 -1.14 17.18 11.99
C PHE A 152 -2.54 16.73 12.42
N ALA A 153 -2.87 16.80 13.72
CA ALA A 153 -4.23 16.55 14.19
C ALA A 153 -5.26 17.49 13.56
N TYR A 154 -4.86 18.72 13.20
CA TYR A 154 -5.73 19.69 12.52
C TYR A 154 -5.47 19.81 11.02
N CYS A 155 -4.22 19.61 10.59
CA CYS A 155 -3.79 19.93 9.23
C CYS A 155 -3.57 18.71 8.32
N SER A 156 -3.74 17.47 8.81
CA SER A 156 -3.43 16.24 8.05
C SER A 156 -4.04 16.17 6.66
N ASN A 157 -5.27 16.62 6.48
CA ASN A 157 -5.94 16.63 5.16
C ASN A 157 -5.24 17.51 4.11
N HIS A 158 -4.40 18.47 4.52
CA HIS A 158 -3.62 19.26 3.57
C HIS A 158 -2.34 18.55 3.11
N HIS A 159 -1.90 17.55 3.87
CA HIS A 159 -0.64 16.81 3.64
C HIS A 159 -0.87 15.39 3.11
N LEU A 160 -2.12 14.97 2.98
CA LEU A 160 -2.51 13.68 2.44
C LEU A 160 -3.31 13.86 1.14
N PRO A 161 -3.17 12.93 0.18
CA PRO A 161 -4.14 12.81 -0.90
C PRO A 161 -5.48 12.32 -0.34
N ASP A 162 -6.56 12.53 -1.10
CA ASP A 162 -7.91 12.08 -0.72
C ASP A 162 -8.00 10.56 -0.51
N GLU A 163 -7.19 9.79 -1.25
CA GLU A 163 -7.11 8.33 -1.15
C GLU A 163 -5.68 7.85 -0.86
N THR A 164 -5.51 7.13 0.25
CA THR A 164 -4.22 6.54 0.65
C THR A 164 -4.45 5.16 1.26
N ASP A 165 -3.70 4.14 0.83
CA ASP A 165 -3.82 2.78 1.36
C ASP A 165 -3.04 2.61 2.66
N ILE A 166 -1.85 3.23 2.75
CA ILE A 166 -0.95 3.16 3.90
C ILE A 166 -0.58 4.58 4.31
N VAL A 167 -0.83 4.92 5.58
CA VAL A 167 -0.28 6.12 6.21
C VAL A 167 0.73 5.72 7.28
N ILE A 168 1.96 6.21 7.15
CA ILE A 168 2.99 6.08 8.17
C ILE A 168 3.08 7.39 8.94
N LEU A 169 3.01 7.31 10.27
CA LEU A 169 3.10 8.47 11.17
C LEU A 169 4.45 8.43 11.89
N GLU A 170 5.21 9.52 11.85
CA GLU A 170 6.53 9.64 12.49
C GLU A 170 6.64 10.95 13.28
N PHE A 171 6.32 10.89 14.57
CA PHE A 171 6.34 12.05 15.47
C PHE A 171 7.11 11.81 16.79
N ASP A 172 7.60 10.60 17.03
CA ASP A 172 8.24 10.21 18.31
C ASP A 172 9.46 11.09 18.69
N ALA A 173 10.16 11.65 17.69
CA ALA A 173 11.29 12.55 17.93
C ALA A 173 10.91 14.05 17.92
N SER A 174 9.65 14.37 17.64
CA SER A 174 9.16 15.75 17.48
C SER A 174 8.17 16.16 18.57
N ASP A 175 7.42 15.21 19.13
CA ASP A 175 6.47 15.46 20.22
C ASP A 175 7.19 15.69 21.57
N PRO A 176 6.69 16.58 22.45
CA PRO A 176 7.29 16.87 23.77
C PRO A 176 7.25 15.72 24.79
#